data_AF-A0A2D4G0B3-F1
#
_entry.id   AF-A0A2D4G0B3-F1
#
_cell.length_a   1.000
_cell.length_b   1.000
_cell.length_c   1.000
_cell.angle_alpha   90.00
_cell.angle_beta   90.00
_cell.angle_gamma   90.00
#
_symmetry.space_group_name_H-M   'P 1'
#
loop_
_entity.id
_entity.type
_entity.pdbx_description
1 polymer ?
#
loop_
_entity_poly.entity_id
_entity_poly.type
_entity_poly.pdbx_seq_one_letter_code
_entity_poly.pdbx_strand_id
1 'polypeptide(L)'
;PKFLAQTAAHVAGATYLYQRKDVHQDSWGEKKIYGVCIHPSYGGWFAIRALLLFPDVKVPFLLQKSPIDCVPTEEKRIELLEKFNFHWRDWSYRDIIEVKDKYSEEQKTYFATPPAERLKLLKLEEELQRRIIV
;
A
#
# COMPACT_ATOMS: atom_id res chain seq x y z
N PRO A 1 15.07 -3.10 -3.61
CA PRO A 1 13.90 -3.79 -4.20
C PRO A 1 14.15 -3.99 -5.70
N LYS A 2 13.61 -5.05 -6.34
CA LYS A 2 13.79 -5.28 -7.79
C LYS A 2 13.03 -4.27 -8.67
N PHE A 3 11.95 -3.68 -8.16
CA PHE A 3 11.21 -2.59 -8.79
C PHE A 3 10.56 -1.68 -7.73
N LEU A 4 10.21 -0.45 -8.12
CA LEU A 4 9.52 0.52 -7.25
C LEU A 4 8.01 0.36 -7.39
N ALA A 5 7.41 -0.46 -6.53
CA ALA A 5 6.01 -0.86 -6.64
C ALA A 5 5.03 0.32 -6.63
N GLN A 6 5.20 1.26 -5.71
CA GLN A 6 4.34 2.45 -5.59
C GLN A 6 4.43 3.35 -6.84
N THR A 7 5.64 3.55 -7.36
CA THR A 7 5.85 4.31 -8.61
C THR A 7 5.17 3.61 -9.79
N ALA A 8 5.31 2.29 -9.91
CA ALA A 8 4.64 1.51 -10.94
C ALA A 8 3.11 1.63 -10.87
N ALA A 9 2.53 1.56 -9.66
CA ALA A 9 1.09 1.72 -9.46
C ALA A 9 0.60 3.15 -9.79
N HIS A 10 1.41 4.16 -9.49
CA HIS A 10 1.12 5.55 -9.83
C HIS A 10 1.08 5.79 -11.33
N VAL A 11 2.14 5.40 -12.04
CA VAL A 11 2.22 5.59 -13.50
C VAL A 11 1.19 4.72 -14.23
N ALA A 12 0.78 3.59 -13.66
CA ALA A 12 -0.32 2.79 -14.20
C ALA A 12 -1.72 3.42 -14.00
N GLY A 13 -1.82 4.55 -13.29
CA GLY A 13 -3.09 5.22 -12.98
C GLY A 13 -3.94 4.53 -11.92
N ALA A 14 -3.42 3.48 -11.27
CA ALA A 14 -4.18 2.69 -10.31
C ALA A 14 -4.39 3.41 -8.97
N THR A 15 -3.37 4.13 -8.50
CA THR A 15 -3.35 4.77 -7.18
C THR A 15 -2.48 6.02 -7.22
N TYR A 16 -2.86 7.11 -6.56
CA TYR A 16 -1.94 8.24 -6.42
C TYR A 16 -0.87 7.93 -5.36
N LEU A 17 0.37 8.32 -5.61
CA LEU A 17 1.52 8.12 -4.71
C LEU A 17 1.86 9.47 -4.07
N TYR A 18 1.44 9.66 -2.84
CA TYR A 18 1.71 10.86 -2.06
C TYR A 18 3.10 10.74 -1.44
N GLN A 19 3.91 11.76 -1.61
CA GLN A 19 5.29 11.86 -1.17
C GLN A 19 5.50 13.19 -0.46
N ARG A 20 6.62 13.31 0.26
CA ARG A 20 7.00 14.57 0.91
C ARG A 20 7.00 15.77 -0.04
N LYS A 21 7.39 15.58 -1.31
CA LYS A 21 7.38 16.63 -2.34
C LYS A 21 5.98 17.14 -2.72
N ASP A 22 4.92 16.43 -2.35
CA ASP A 22 3.53 16.81 -2.61
C ASP A 22 2.93 17.66 -1.46
N VAL A 23 3.77 18.05 -0.50
CA VAL A 23 3.47 18.96 0.62
C VAL A 23 4.43 20.14 0.53
N HIS A 24 3.90 21.37 0.50
CA HIS A 24 4.73 22.56 0.35
C HIS A 24 5.41 22.98 1.65
N GLN A 25 4.72 22.90 2.78
CA GLN A 25 5.26 23.28 4.10
C GLN A 25 5.11 22.13 5.10
N ASP A 26 6.19 21.36 5.27
CA ASP A 26 6.24 20.29 6.27
C ASP A 26 7.08 20.66 7.50
N SER A 27 6.76 20.01 8.63
CA SER A 27 7.46 20.16 9.92
C SER A 27 8.38 18.98 10.25
N TRP A 28 8.67 18.11 9.27
CA TRP A 28 9.40 16.86 9.51
C TRP A 28 10.91 17.02 9.64
N GLY A 29 11.45 18.19 9.28
CA GLY A 29 12.90 18.49 9.35
C GLY A 29 13.72 17.49 8.53
N GLU A 30 14.82 16.99 9.10
CA GLU A 30 15.71 16.01 8.44
C GLU A 30 15.16 14.57 8.43
N LYS A 31 13.98 14.32 9.01
CA LYS A 31 13.42 12.96 9.04
C LYS A 31 13.10 12.49 7.63
N LYS A 32 13.47 11.24 7.35
CA LYS A 32 13.06 10.57 6.11
C LYS A 32 11.58 10.22 6.18
N ILE A 33 10.81 10.76 5.25
CA ILE A 33 9.37 10.51 5.11
C ILE A 33 9.14 9.63 3.89
N TYR A 34 8.61 8.44 4.11
CA TYR A 34 8.26 7.50 3.05
C TYR A 34 6.90 7.87 2.45
N GLY A 35 6.81 7.77 1.13
CA GLY A 35 5.56 7.96 0.41
C GLY A 35 4.61 6.76 0.55
N VAL A 36 3.33 7.02 0.28
CA VAL A 36 2.26 6.03 0.37
C VAL A 36 1.27 6.18 -0.78
N CYS A 37 0.84 5.05 -1.33
CA CYS A 37 -0.21 5.03 -2.34
C CYS A 37 -1.59 4.96 -1.69
N ILE A 38 -2.55 5.73 -2.21
CA ILE A 38 -3.96 5.64 -1.83
C ILE A 38 -4.80 5.30 -3.05
N HIS A 39 -5.61 4.26 -2.92
CA HIS A 39 -6.56 3.80 -3.92
C HIS A 39 -7.87 4.59 -3.78
N PRO A 40 -8.45 5.13 -4.86
CA PRO A 40 -9.63 6.00 -4.79
C PRO A 40 -10.87 5.33 -4.18
N SER A 41 -10.97 3.99 -4.22
CA SER A 41 -12.09 3.24 -3.63
C SER A 41 -11.77 2.52 -2.32
N TYR A 42 -10.49 2.27 -2.02
CA TYR A 42 -10.09 1.40 -0.90
C TYR A 42 -9.15 2.10 0.07
N GLY A 43 -8.86 3.38 -0.14
CA GLY A 43 -7.90 4.11 0.67
C GLY A 43 -6.55 3.38 0.67
N GLY A 44 -6.02 3.09 1.86
CA GLY A 44 -4.83 2.26 2.04
C GLY A 44 -5.12 0.77 2.27
N TRP A 45 -6.36 0.29 2.15
CA TRP A 45 -6.75 -1.12 2.37
C TRP A 45 -6.45 -2.03 1.17
N PHE A 46 -5.22 -1.95 0.67
CA PHE A 46 -4.72 -2.81 -0.41
C PHE A 46 -3.21 -2.98 -0.29
N ALA A 47 -2.64 -3.82 -1.16
CA ALA A 47 -1.20 -3.92 -1.33
C ALA A 47 -0.85 -4.19 -2.80
N ILE A 48 0.24 -3.59 -3.27
CA ILE A 48 0.79 -3.83 -4.60
C ILE A 48 1.56 -5.15 -4.56
N ARG A 49 1.26 -6.08 -5.48
CA ARG A 49 1.75 -7.46 -5.40
C ARG A 49 2.87 -7.78 -6.38
N ALA A 50 2.69 -7.40 -7.65
CA ALA A 50 3.58 -7.82 -8.71
C ALA A 50 3.62 -6.80 -9.84
N LEU A 51 4.69 -6.88 -10.63
CA LEU A 51 4.82 -6.24 -11.94
C LEU A 51 5.01 -7.35 -12.97
N LEU A 52 4.15 -7.39 -13.98
CA LEU A 52 4.29 -8.31 -15.10
C LEU A 52 4.93 -7.56 -16.27
N LEU A 53 6.00 -8.13 -16.81
CA LEU A 53 6.75 -7.55 -17.91
C LEU A 53 6.64 -8.47 -19.13
N PHE A 54 6.33 -7.86 -20.28
CA PHE A 54 6.20 -8.55 -21.57
C PHE A 54 7.18 -7.90 -22.56
N PRO A 55 8.45 -8.35 -22.60
CA PRO A 55 9.52 -7.66 -23.35
C PRO A 55 9.23 -7.49 -24.84
N ASP A 56 8.54 -8.46 -25.44
CA ASP A 56 8.25 -8.49 -26.87
C ASP A 56 6.95 -7.74 -27.25
N VAL A 57 6.21 -7.22 -26.26
CA VAL A 57 4.96 -6.49 -26.49
C VAL A 57 5.22 -4.99 -26.46
N LYS A 58 5.06 -4.34 -27.62
CA LYS A 58 5.20 -2.88 -27.78
C LYS A 58 3.83 -2.24 -27.98
N VAL A 59 3.50 -1.26 -27.15
CA VAL A 59 2.21 -0.55 -27.18
C VAL A 59 2.41 0.97 -27.18
N PRO A 60 3.04 1.56 -28.22
CA PRO A 60 3.36 2.99 -28.24
C PRO A 60 2.12 3.90 -28.24
N PHE A 61 0.95 3.35 -28.57
CA PHE A 61 -0.33 4.04 -28.61
C PHE A 61 -1.15 3.88 -27.31
N LEU A 62 -0.63 3.17 -26.30
CA LEU A 62 -1.35 3.00 -25.04
C LEU A 62 -1.47 4.35 -24.32
N LEU A 63 -2.70 4.84 -24.20
CA LEU A 63 -2.99 6.04 -23.45
C LEU A 63 -2.84 5.77 -21.95
N GLN A 64 -1.85 6.42 -21.34
CA GLN A 64 -1.60 6.36 -19.92
C GLN A 64 -2.64 7.23 -19.18
N LYS A 65 -3.38 6.62 -18.26
CA LYS A 65 -4.33 7.35 -17.40
C LYS A 65 -3.60 7.87 -16.16
N SER A 66 -3.78 9.15 -15.86
CA SER A 66 -3.31 9.71 -14.60
C SER A 66 -4.06 9.10 -13.41
N PRO A 67 -3.39 8.86 -12.28
CA PRO A 67 -4.07 8.42 -11.07
C PRO A 67 -4.97 9.53 -10.51
N ILE A 68 -6.03 9.13 -9.82
CA ILE A 68 -6.96 10.07 -9.18
C ILE A 68 -6.32 10.63 -7.91
N ASP A 69 -6.14 11.95 -7.86
CA ASP A 69 -5.82 12.67 -6.62
C ASP A 69 -7.06 12.69 -5.71
N CYS A 70 -7.12 11.71 -4.82
CA CYS A 70 -8.19 11.51 -3.85
C CYS A 70 -7.89 12.12 -2.47
N VAL A 71 -6.71 12.70 -2.28
CA VAL A 71 -6.29 13.40 -1.05
C VAL A 71 -5.76 14.78 -1.44
N PRO A 72 -6.66 15.68 -1.89
CA PRO A 72 -6.25 16.88 -2.62
C PRO A 72 -5.70 18.00 -1.73
N THR A 73 -6.04 18.02 -0.44
CA THR A 73 -5.62 19.12 0.45
C THR A 73 -4.27 18.83 1.09
N GLU A 74 -3.48 19.88 1.29
CA GLU A 74 -2.15 19.77 1.90
C GLU A 74 -2.25 19.23 3.33
N GLU A 75 -3.23 19.68 4.12
CA GLU A 75 -3.45 19.24 5.49
C GLU A 75 -3.69 17.73 5.54
N LYS A 76 -4.48 17.20 4.60
CA LYS A 76 -4.75 15.76 4.50
C LYS A 76 -3.53 14.97 4.02
N ARG A 77 -2.68 15.55 3.17
CA ARG A 77 -1.41 14.92 2.76
C ARG A 77 -0.42 14.85 3.91
N ILE A 78 -0.35 15.89 4.73
CA ILE A 78 0.44 15.89 5.98
C ILE A 78 -0.09 14.82 6.92
N GLU A 79 -1.40 14.83 7.22
CA GLU A 79 -2.06 13.83 8.08
C GLU A 79 -1.78 12.40 7.58
N LEU A 80 -1.90 12.16 6.28
CA LEU A 80 -1.63 10.88 5.64
C LEU A 80 -0.19 10.41 5.88
N LEU A 81 0.77 11.27 5.56
CA LEU A 81 2.18 10.93 5.66
C LEU A 81 2.61 10.74 7.12
N GLU A 82 2.07 11.52 8.05
CA GLU A 82 2.31 11.33 9.49
C GLU A 82 1.74 10.01 9.99
N LYS A 83 0.47 9.73 9.69
CA LYS A 83 -0.16 8.45 10.10
C LYS A 83 0.58 7.27 9.50
N PHE A 84 0.99 7.33 8.24
CA PHE A 84 1.72 6.25 7.59
C PHE A 84 3.13 6.05 8.19
N ASN A 85 3.86 7.12 8.45
CA ASN A 85 5.25 6.99 8.89
C ASN A 85 5.37 6.72 10.39
N PHE A 86 4.47 7.26 11.22
CA PHE A 86 4.58 7.23 12.68
C PHE A 86 3.51 6.37 13.37
N HIS A 87 2.38 6.12 12.72
CA HIS A 87 1.22 5.46 13.34
C HIS A 87 0.65 4.26 12.55
N TRP A 88 1.36 3.73 11.54
CA TRP A 88 0.80 2.72 10.61
C TRP A 88 0.18 1.48 11.25
N ARG A 89 0.59 1.11 12.47
CA ARG A 89 0.08 -0.05 13.21
C ARG A 89 -1.37 0.10 13.66
N ASP A 90 -1.87 1.33 13.76
CA ASP A 90 -3.27 1.61 14.11
C ASP A 90 -4.21 1.56 12.90
N TRP A 91 -3.67 1.34 11.69
CA TRP A 91 -4.39 1.26 10.42
C TRP A 91 -5.03 2.56 9.93
N SER A 92 -5.00 3.64 10.71
CA SER A 92 -5.78 4.86 10.49
C SER A 92 -5.42 5.61 9.20
N TYR A 93 -4.16 5.51 8.73
CA TYR A 93 -3.75 6.11 7.45
C TYR A 93 -4.53 5.53 6.26
N ARG A 94 -5.05 4.30 6.39
CA ARG A 94 -5.79 3.61 5.32
C ARG A 94 -7.18 4.20 5.11
N ASP A 95 -7.70 4.89 6.13
CA ASP A 95 -9.01 5.55 6.15
C ASP A 95 -8.88 7.08 5.98
N ILE A 96 -7.82 7.56 5.31
CA ILE A 96 -7.65 9.00 5.03
C ILE A 96 -8.79 9.59 4.16
N ILE A 97 -9.45 8.72 3.40
CA ILE A 97 -10.67 8.98 2.62
C ILE A 97 -11.78 8.03 3.07
N GLU A 98 -13.02 8.30 2.66
CA GLU A 98 -14.09 7.31 2.73
C GLU A 98 -13.78 6.13 1.80
N VAL A 99 -13.95 4.90 2.29
CA VAL A 99 -13.58 3.67 1.56
C VAL A 99 -14.78 2.77 1.37
N LYS A 100 -14.83 2.08 0.23
CA LYS A 100 -15.88 1.12 -0.12
C LYS A 100 -15.82 -0.14 0.73
N ASP A 101 -14.61 -0.61 1.03
CA ASP A 101 -14.40 -1.84 1.77
C ASP A 101 -13.04 -1.81 2.48
N LYS A 102 -12.92 -2.61 3.54
CA LYS A 102 -11.74 -2.69 4.40
C LYS A 102 -11.27 -4.13 4.51
N TYR A 103 -10.10 -4.33 5.11
CA TYR A 103 -9.75 -5.67 5.56
C TYR A 103 -10.70 -6.09 6.68
N SER A 104 -11.14 -7.36 6.66
CA SER A 104 -11.90 -7.93 7.77
C SER A 104 -11.06 -7.96 9.05
N GLU A 105 -11.71 -8.15 10.20
CA GLU A 105 -10.99 -8.25 11.47
C GLU A 105 -10.04 -9.47 11.50
N GLU A 106 -10.40 -10.57 10.84
CA GLU A 106 -9.52 -11.73 10.68
C GLU A 106 -8.29 -11.38 9.83
N GLN A 107 -8.47 -10.63 8.73
CA GLN A 107 -7.38 -10.22 7.87
C GLN A 107 -6.47 -9.17 8.55
N LYS A 108 -7.03 -8.26 9.34
CA LYS A 108 -6.27 -7.34 10.20
C LYS A 108 -5.45 -8.10 11.23
N THR A 109 -6.07 -9.08 11.90
CA THR A 109 -5.40 -9.97 12.85
C THR A 109 -4.24 -10.69 12.16
N TYR A 110 -4.48 -11.30 11.01
CA TYR A 110 -3.46 -12.00 10.22
C TYR A 110 -2.25 -11.10 9.87
N PHE A 111 -2.50 -9.86 9.42
CA PHE A 111 -1.42 -8.95 9.07
C PHE A 111 -0.72 -8.31 10.27
N ALA A 112 -1.41 -8.15 11.40
CA ALA A 112 -0.83 -7.74 12.67
C ALA A 112 0.03 -8.84 13.30
N THR A 113 -0.30 -10.11 13.06
CA THR A 113 0.50 -11.26 13.49
C THR A 113 1.84 -11.31 12.74
N PRO A 114 2.97 -11.49 13.47
CA PRO A 114 4.29 -11.67 12.87
C PRO A 114 4.28 -12.78 11.80
N PRO A 115 4.99 -12.62 10.67
CA PRO A 115 4.96 -13.62 9.59
C PRO A 115 5.23 -15.06 10.03
N ALA A 116 6.13 -15.26 11.00
CA ALA A 116 6.48 -16.58 11.53
C ALA A 116 5.33 -17.27 12.30
N GLU A 117 4.39 -16.50 12.86
CA GLU A 117 3.29 -17.02 13.68
C GLU A 117 1.99 -17.19 12.90
N ARG A 118 1.96 -16.80 11.62
CA ARG A 118 0.75 -16.81 10.80
C ARG A 118 0.22 -18.21 10.52
N LEU A 119 1.10 -19.20 10.35
CA LEU A 119 0.67 -20.60 10.17
C LEU A 119 -0.01 -21.14 11.42
N LYS A 120 0.53 -20.78 12.61
CA LYS A 120 -0.10 -21.09 13.90
C LYS A 120 -1.47 -20.46 14.03
N LEU A 121 -1.57 -19.17 13.71
CA LEU A 121 -2.84 -18.42 13.73
C LEU A 121 -3.90 -19.11 12.85
N LEU A 122 -3.49 -19.55 11.66
CA LEU A 122 -4.36 -20.26 10.70
C LEU A 122 -4.58 -21.74 11.04
N LYS A 123 -3.93 -22.27 12.09
CA LYS A 123 -3.95 -23.70 12.47
C LYS A 123 -3.46 -24.63 11.36
N LEU A 124 -2.47 -24.20 10.58
CA LEU A 124 -1.92 -24.93 9.43
C LEU A 124 -0.55 -25.58 9.68
N GLU A 125 0.01 -25.46 10.90
CA GLU A 125 1.35 -25.98 11.19
C GLU A 125 1.45 -27.51 11.02
N GLU A 126 0.45 -28.24 11.49
CA GLU A 126 0.42 -29.72 11.39
C GLU A 126 0.24 -30.21 9.95
N GLU A 127 -0.57 -29.52 9.13
CA GLU A 127 -0.78 -29.87 7.73
C GLU A 127 0.48 -29.64 6.89
N LEU A 128 1.25 -28.59 7.19
CA LEU A 128 2.49 -28.32 6.48
C LEU A 128 3.58 -29.34 6.82
N GLN A 129 3.70 -29.72 8.10
CA GLN A 129 4.64 -30.75 8.54
C GLN A 129 4.38 -32.10 7.87
N ARG A 130 3.11 -32.49 7.71
CA ARG A 130 2.74 -33.73 7.00
C ARG A 130 3.11 -33.72 5.52
N ARG A 131 3.07 -32.56 4.84
CA ARG A 131 3.40 -32.44 3.41
C ARG A 131 4.89 -32.36 3.11
N ILE A 132 5.74 -32.06 4.09
CA ILE A 132 7.20 -32.01 3.94
C ILE A 132 7.85 -33.39 4.11
N ILE A 133 7.16 -34.33 4.76
CA ILE A 133 7.64 -35.68 5.08
C ILE A 133 7.28 -36.71 3.98
N VAL A 134 6.49 -36.33 2.98
CA VAL A 134 6.13 -37.15 1.81
C VAL A 134 6.86 -36.63 0.58
#